data_AF-A0A2S6FU93-F1
#
_entry.id   AF-A0A2S6FU93-F1
#
_cell.length_a   1.000
_cell.length_b   1.000
_cell.length_c   1.000
_cell.angle_alpha   90.00
_cell.angle_beta   90.00
_cell.angle_gamma   90.00
#
_symmetry.space_group_name_H-M   'P 1'
#
loop_
_entity.id
_entity.type
_entity.pdbx_description
1 polymer ?
#
loop_
_entity_poly.entity_id
_entity_poly.type
_entity_poly.pdbx_seq_one_letter_code
_entity_poly.pdbx_strand_id
1 'polypeptide(L)'
;MYKKHKCTTTITFVSVFILTFFLNINFEDVASDCISIVSFALAVYAICISALIGSPLLESLRSNIDAQISDRTQLGVIKNYIRIAIFISVITLVLACISKIKINSNIIMLILNKLNYLNPQQLFSSLCFAFFSLNFLFIIFIFMFIINRQVD
;
A
#
# COMPACT_ATOMS: atom_id res chain seq x y z
N MET A 1 8.72 -10.47 -4.89
CA MET A 1 7.88 -9.54 -5.67
C MET A 1 8.41 -9.49 -7.09
N TYR A 2 7.60 -9.83 -8.08
CA TYR A 2 8.06 -9.91 -9.47
C TYR A 2 8.45 -8.54 -9.99
N LYS A 3 9.40 -8.49 -10.93
CA LYS A 3 9.91 -7.24 -11.51
C LYS A 3 8.77 -6.40 -12.12
N LYS A 4 7.82 -7.05 -12.80
CA LYS A 4 6.62 -6.41 -13.36
C LYS A 4 5.80 -5.70 -12.29
N HIS A 5 5.46 -6.39 -11.20
CA HIS A 5 4.70 -5.79 -10.09
C HIS A 5 5.45 -4.63 -9.42
N LYS A 6 6.77 -4.73 -9.26
CA LYS A 6 7.56 -3.58 -8.74
C LYS A 6 7.41 -2.36 -9.63
N CYS A 7 7.52 -2.55 -10.95
CA CYS A 7 7.33 -1.48 -11.92
C CYS A 7 5.91 -0.90 -11.85
N THR A 8 4.87 -1.75 -11.80
CA THR A 8 3.48 -1.32 -11.67
C THR A 8 3.23 -0.54 -10.37
N THR A 9 3.80 -0.97 -9.24
CA THR A 9 3.73 -0.24 -7.97
C THR A 9 4.36 1.14 -8.09
N THR A 10 5.55 1.26 -8.68
CA THR A 10 6.21 2.56 -8.88
C THR A 10 5.40 3.47 -9.81
N ILE A 11 4.88 2.93 -10.92
CA ILE A 11 4.06 3.70 -11.87
C ILE A 11 2.78 4.21 -11.19
N THR A 12 2.11 3.35 -10.42
CA THR A 12 0.87 3.71 -9.71
C THR A 12 1.14 4.80 -8.67
N PHE A 13 2.22 4.66 -7.89
CA PHE A 13 2.61 5.67 -6.91
C PHE A 13 2.88 7.02 -7.58
N VAL A 14 3.71 7.05 -8.62
CA VAL A 14 4.09 8.29 -9.31
C VAL A 14 2.91 8.93 -10.03
N SER A 15 2.09 8.14 -10.72
CA SER A 15 0.91 8.67 -11.43
C SER A 15 -0.13 9.26 -10.50
N VAL A 16 -0.48 8.57 -9.40
CA VAL A 16 -1.42 9.10 -8.41
C VAL A 16 -0.86 10.34 -7.75
N PHE A 17 0.42 10.32 -7.34
CA PHE A 17 1.06 11.49 -6.74
C PHE A 17 0.98 12.72 -7.65
N ILE A 18 1.37 12.58 -8.92
CA ILE A 18 1.35 13.68 -9.90
C ILE A 18 -0.08 14.17 -10.12
N LEU A 19 -1.04 13.26 -10.29
CA LEU A 19 -2.43 13.59 -10.57
C LEU A 19 -3.08 14.34 -9.40
N THR A 20 -2.92 13.85 -8.17
CA THR A 20 -3.46 14.52 -6.98
C THR A 20 -2.74 15.83 -6.69
N PHE A 21 -1.45 15.93 -7.03
CA PHE A 21 -0.71 17.17 -6.93
C PHE A 21 -1.28 18.22 -7.88
N PHE A 22 -1.47 17.91 -9.17
CA PHE A 22 -2.05 18.87 -10.12
C PHE A 22 -3.51 19.24 -9.79
N LEU A 23 -4.30 18.31 -9.27
CA LEU A 23 -5.70 18.55 -8.91
C LEU A 23 -5.89 19.25 -7.56
N ASN A 24 -4.80 19.44 -6.78
CA ASN A 24 -4.81 20.10 -5.47
C ASN A 24 -5.86 19.52 -4.50
N ILE A 25 -5.97 18.19 -4.47
CA ILE A 25 -6.96 17.49 -3.64
C ILE A 25 -6.48 17.42 -2.19
N ASN A 26 -7.32 17.85 -1.25
CA ASN A 26 -7.03 17.72 0.18
C ASN A 26 -7.30 16.28 0.64
N PHE A 27 -6.28 15.63 1.20
CA PHE A 27 -6.42 14.27 1.72
C PHE A 27 -7.27 14.21 2.99
N GLU A 28 -7.34 15.30 3.76
CA GLU A 28 -8.10 15.35 5.02
C GLU A 28 -9.58 14.98 4.85
N ASP A 29 -10.18 15.32 3.70
CA ASP A 29 -11.58 15.09 3.39
C ASP A 29 -11.91 13.59 3.32
N VAL A 30 -10.99 12.79 2.78
CA VAL A 30 -11.14 11.34 2.58
C VAL A 30 -10.35 10.49 3.57
N ALA A 31 -9.66 11.12 4.53
CA ALA A 31 -8.80 10.43 5.48
C ALA A 31 -9.56 9.40 6.34
N SER A 32 -10.83 9.69 6.68
CA SER A 32 -11.67 8.75 7.44
C SER A 32 -11.98 7.49 6.63
N ASP A 33 -12.38 7.66 5.36
CA ASP A 33 -12.69 6.56 4.46
C ASP A 33 -11.43 5.73 4.17
N CYS A 34 -10.28 6.39 3.99
CA CYS A 34 -8.99 5.74 3.88
C CYS A 34 -8.69 4.84 5.08
N ILE A 35 -8.86 5.34 6.31
CA ILE A 35 -8.64 4.55 7.54
C ILE A 35 -9.51 3.29 7.54
N SER A 36 -10.80 3.43 7.20
CA SER A 36 -11.73 2.30 7.13
C SER A 36 -11.31 1.27 6.08
N ILE A 37 -11.00 1.70 4.86
CA ILE A 37 -10.63 0.82 3.74
C ILE A 37 -9.31 0.10 4.02
N VAL A 38 -8.29 0.80 4.52
CA VAL A 38 -6.99 0.21 4.82
C VAL A 38 -7.08 -0.76 6.01
N SER A 39 -7.91 -0.46 7.00
CA SER A 39 -8.19 -1.40 8.10
C SER A 39 -8.88 -2.68 7.60
N PHE A 40 -9.82 -2.55 6.66
CA PHE A 40 -10.42 -3.71 5.99
C PHE A 40 -9.38 -4.52 5.22
N ALA A 41 -8.48 -3.85 4.48
CA ALA A 41 -7.39 -4.52 3.76
C ALA A 41 -6.51 -5.37 4.71
N LEU A 42 -6.14 -4.82 5.87
CA LEU A 42 -5.37 -5.54 6.89
C LEU A 42 -6.13 -6.76 7.43
N ALA A 43 -7.44 -6.65 7.67
CA ALA A 43 -8.27 -7.77 8.08
C ALA A 43 -8.29 -8.88 7.01
N VAL A 44 -8.42 -8.50 5.74
CA VAL A 44 -8.36 -9.44 4.62
C VAL A 44 -6.99 -10.13 4.57
N TYR A 45 -5.88 -9.41 4.76
CA TYR A 45 -4.56 -10.03 4.82
C TYR A 45 -4.44 -11.02 5.99
N ALA A 46 -4.99 -10.71 7.16
CA ALA A 46 -5.01 -11.63 8.31
C ALA A 46 -5.83 -12.89 7.99
N ILE A 47 -6.99 -12.75 7.34
CA ILE A 47 -7.82 -13.88 6.90
C ILE A 47 -7.05 -14.73 5.89
N CYS A 48 -6.40 -14.13 4.88
CA CYS A 48 -5.61 -14.87 3.90
C CYS A 48 -4.46 -15.65 4.55
N ILE A 49 -3.76 -15.07 5.53
CA ILE A 49 -2.70 -15.77 6.27
C ILE A 49 -3.29 -16.95 7.04
N SER A 50 -4.37 -16.73 7.79
CA SER A 50 -5.04 -17.78 8.57
C SER A 50 -5.58 -18.90 7.69
N ALA A 51 -6.14 -18.57 6.53
CA ALA A 51 -6.61 -19.55 5.55
C ALA A 51 -5.46 -20.34 4.90
N LEU A 52 -4.29 -19.74 4.75
CA LEU A 52 -3.10 -20.45 4.26
C LEU A 52 -2.60 -21.45 5.31
N ILE A 53 -2.55 -21.07 6.59
CA ILE A 53 -2.02 -21.90 7.67
C ILE A 53 -2.85 -23.19 7.80
N GLY A 54 -2.23 -24.34 7.54
CA GLY A 54 -2.87 -25.65 7.61
C GLY A 54 -3.67 -26.06 6.37
N SER A 55 -3.65 -25.25 5.30
CA SER A 55 -4.27 -25.63 4.02
C SER A 55 -3.35 -26.53 3.18
N PRO A 56 -3.90 -27.42 2.34
CA PRO A 56 -3.11 -28.17 1.35
C PRO A 56 -2.40 -27.24 0.34
N LEU A 57 -2.95 -26.03 0.12
CA LEU A 57 -2.32 -24.98 -0.68
C LEU A 57 -0.97 -24.52 -0.07
N LEU A 58 -0.82 -24.54 1.25
CA LEU A 58 0.45 -24.17 1.89
C LEU A 58 1.56 -25.15 1.54
N GLU A 59 1.23 -26.45 1.52
CA GLU A 59 2.18 -27.50 1.18
C GLU A 59 2.61 -27.40 -0.28
N SER A 60 1.68 -27.15 -1.20
CA SER A 60 1.98 -26.94 -2.62
C SER A 60 2.81 -25.67 -2.86
N LEU A 61 2.50 -24.56 -2.18
CA LEU A 61 3.28 -23.32 -2.27
C LEU A 61 4.68 -23.46 -1.65
N ARG A 62 4.85 -24.33 -0.65
CA ARG A 62 6.13 -24.58 0.01
C ARG A 62 7.05 -25.47 -0.81
N SER A 63 6.50 -26.47 -1.49
CA SER A 63 7.27 -27.43 -2.31
C SER A 63 7.66 -26.88 -3.68
N ASN A 64 6.87 -25.95 -4.23
CA ASN A 64 7.13 -25.38 -5.55
C ASN A 64 8.06 -24.16 -5.51
N ILE A 65 9.14 -24.23 -6.29
CA ILE A 65 9.98 -23.08 -6.61
C ILE A 65 9.19 -22.14 -7.51
N ASP A 66 9.34 -20.83 -7.29
CA ASP A 66 8.68 -19.84 -8.12
C ASP A 66 9.34 -19.74 -9.51
N ALA A 67 8.53 -19.80 -10.57
CA ALA A 67 9.01 -19.80 -11.95
C ALA A 67 9.65 -18.47 -12.39
N GLN A 68 9.34 -17.35 -11.72
CA GLN A 68 9.87 -16.03 -12.03
C GLN A 68 10.96 -15.59 -11.03
N ILE A 69 11.05 -16.23 -9.87
CA ILE A 69 12.00 -15.95 -8.79
C ILE A 69 12.63 -17.27 -8.35
N SER A 70 13.70 -17.67 -9.05
CA SER A 70 14.35 -18.97 -8.87
C SER A 70 15.00 -19.18 -7.50
N ASP A 71 15.25 -18.11 -6.74
CA ASP A 71 15.83 -18.15 -5.39
C ASP A 71 14.79 -18.37 -4.28
N ARG A 72 13.49 -18.44 -4.60
CA ARG A 72 12.42 -18.51 -3.59
C ARG A 72 11.32 -19.51 -3.97
N THR A 73 10.73 -20.11 -2.95
CA THR A 73 9.47 -20.86 -3.10
C THR A 73 8.31 -19.89 -3.33
N GLN A 74 7.22 -20.38 -3.93
CA GLN A 74 6.01 -19.59 -4.13
C GLN A 74 5.47 -19.04 -2.80
N LEU A 75 5.57 -19.83 -1.72
CA LEU A 75 5.26 -19.40 -0.36
C LEU A 75 6.14 -18.23 0.10
N GLY A 76 7.44 -18.29 -0.19
CA GLY A 76 8.38 -17.20 0.10
C GLY A 76 8.05 -15.92 -0.67
N VAL A 77 7.51 -16.04 -1.88
CA VAL A 77 7.07 -14.91 -2.71
C VAL A 77 5.83 -14.26 -2.12
N ILE A 78 4.76 -15.01 -1.82
CA ILE A 78 3.53 -14.45 -1.24
C ILE A 78 3.73 -13.88 0.16
N LYS A 79 4.55 -14.54 1.00
CA LYS A 79 4.94 -13.99 2.31
C LYS A 79 5.59 -12.61 2.18
N ASN A 80 6.40 -12.42 1.14
CA ASN A 80 7.02 -11.13 0.87
C ASN A 80 5.99 -10.08 0.39
N TYR A 81 5.01 -10.45 -0.45
CA TYR A 81 3.92 -9.54 -0.84
C TYR A 81 3.10 -9.10 0.37
N ILE A 82 2.67 -10.05 1.20
CA ILE A 82 1.88 -9.78 2.42
C ILE A 82 2.66 -8.87 3.38
N ARG A 83 3.96 -9.14 3.58
CA ARG A 83 4.81 -8.30 4.45
C ARG A 83 4.89 -6.85 3.96
N ILE A 84 5.11 -6.66 2.66
CA ILE A 84 5.16 -5.32 2.05
C ILE A 84 3.80 -4.64 2.13
N ALA A 85 2.72 -5.36 1.85
CA ALA A 85 1.36 -4.85 1.89
C ALA A 85 0.97 -4.35 3.30
N ILE A 86 1.26 -5.15 4.34
CA ILE A 86 1.03 -4.76 5.74
C ILE A 86 1.85 -3.52 6.09
N PHE A 87 3.13 -3.48 5.71
CA PHE A 87 4.00 -2.33 6.00
C PHE A 87 3.46 -1.04 5.37
N ILE A 88 3.03 -1.10 4.10
CA ILE A 88 2.43 0.05 3.40
C ILE A 88 1.08 0.44 4.02
N SER A 89 0.27 -0.53 4.42
CA SER A 89 -1.02 -0.28 5.10
C SER A 89 -0.82 0.47 6.40
N VAL A 90 0.14 0.04 7.23
CA VAL A 90 0.47 0.71 8.50
C VAL A 90 0.97 2.13 8.27
N ILE A 91 1.87 2.34 7.30
CA ILE A 91 2.32 3.69 6.93
C ILE A 91 1.14 4.56 6.51
N THR A 92 0.24 4.02 5.67
CA THR A 92 -0.93 4.75 5.18
C THR A 92 -1.85 5.16 6.32
N LEU A 93 -2.08 4.27 7.30
CA LEU A 93 -2.89 4.58 8.48
C LEU A 93 -2.26 5.68 9.34
N VAL A 94 -0.95 5.60 9.59
CA VAL A 94 -0.23 6.64 10.35
C VAL A 94 -0.35 7.99 9.64
N LEU A 95 -0.12 8.02 8.32
CA LEU A 95 -0.27 9.24 7.52
C LEU A 95 -1.71 9.78 7.56
N ALA A 96 -2.72 8.92 7.46
CA ALA A 96 -4.12 9.32 7.53
C ALA A 96 -4.52 9.88 8.88
N CYS A 97 -4.04 9.27 9.98
CA CYS A 97 -4.22 9.82 11.32
C CYS A 97 -3.55 11.18 11.47
N ILE A 98 -2.30 11.33 10.99
CA ILE A 98 -1.58 12.62 11.02
C ILE A 98 -2.36 13.69 10.25
N SER A 99 -2.95 13.34 9.10
CA SER A 99 -3.72 14.29 8.28
C SER A 99 -4.97 14.84 8.99
N LYS A 100 -5.54 14.11 9.95
CA LYS A 100 -6.68 14.56 10.76
C LYS A 100 -6.28 15.40 11.98
N ILE A 101 -5.01 15.39 12.38
CA ILE A 101 -4.55 16.22 13.49
C ILE A 101 -4.54 17.67 12.97
N LYS A 102 -5.40 18.52 13.54
CA LYS A 102 -5.36 19.97 13.34
C LYS A 102 -4.08 20.52 13.96
N ILE A 103 -2.98 20.45 13.21
CA ILE A 103 -1.73 21.09 13.61
C ILE A 103 -1.97 22.60 13.50
N ASN A 104 -1.71 23.31 14.60
CA ASN A 104 -1.81 24.77 14.65
C ASN A 104 -0.98 25.36 13.49
N SER A 105 -1.69 25.96 12.53
CA SER A 105 -1.17 26.41 11.23
C SER A 105 0.02 27.37 11.36
N ASN A 106 0.17 28.01 12.52
CA ASN A 106 1.26 28.93 12.83
C ASN A 106 2.64 28.26 12.90
N ILE A 107 2.77 27.03 13.40
CA ILE A 107 4.08 26.35 13.54
C ILE A 107 4.58 25.84 12.18
N ILE A 108 3.65 25.32 11.36
CA ILE A 108 3.91 24.84 10.00
C ILE A 108 4.29 26.02 9.09
N MET A 109 3.55 27.14 9.15
CA MET A 109 3.90 28.36 8.39
C MET A 109 5.30 28.91 8.74
N LEU A 110 5.71 28.85 10.01
CA LEU A 110 7.01 29.38 10.47
C LEU A 110 8.21 28.56 9.97
N ILE A 111 8.07 27.23 9.93
CA ILE A 111 9.12 26.34 9.39
C ILE A 111 9.18 26.43 7.85
N LEU A 112 8.05 26.71 7.20
CA LEU A 112 7.88 26.55 5.74
C LEU A 112 7.95 27.85 4.93
N ASN A 113 7.84 29.03 5.54
CA ASN A 113 8.15 30.32 4.88
C ASN A 113 9.61 30.41 4.40
N LYS A 114 10.48 29.49 4.81
CA LYS A 114 11.87 29.39 4.36
C LYS A 114 12.02 28.67 3.00
N LEU A 115 10.97 27.98 2.52
CA LEU A 115 10.93 27.21 1.27
C LEU A 115 9.86 27.80 0.33
N ASN A 116 10.11 29.02 -0.15
CA ASN A 116 9.32 29.60 -1.24
C ASN A 116 9.30 28.64 -2.44
N TYR A 117 8.13 28.11 -2.80
CA TYR A 117 7.65 27.67 -4.13
C TYR A 117 6.71 26.45 -4.15
N LEU A 118 6.54 25.68 -3.07
CA LEU A 118 5.55 24.57 -3.05
C LEU A 118 4.68 24.60 -1.79
N ASN A 119 3.36 24.46 -1.97
CA ASN A 119 2.42 24.25 -0.87
C ASN A 119 2.73 22.90 -0.19
N PRO A 120 3.30 22.89 1.03
CA PRO A 120 3.76 21.66 1.68
C PRO A 120 2.58 20.76 2.06
N GLN A 121 1.41 21.34 2.33
CA GLN A 121 0.18 20.62 2.59
C GLN A 121 -0.33 19.84 1.36
N GLN A 122 -0.11 20.37 0.16
CA GLN A 122 -0.46 19.74 -1.10
C GLN A 122 0.48 18.57 -1.43
N LEU A 123 1.78 18.74 -1.15
CA LEU A 123 2.76 17.66 -1.24
C LEU A 123 2.43 16.52 -0.27
N PHE A 124 2.11 16.86 0.98
CA PHE A 124 1.73 15.88 1.99
C PHE A 124 0.47 15.12 1.59
N SER A 125 -0.59 15.84 1.17
CA SER A 125 -1.85 15.23 0.71
C SER A 125 -1.62 14.29 -0.49
N SER A 126 -0.83 14.73 -1.46
CA SER A 126 -0.50 13.91 -2.65
C SER A 126 0.27 12.65 -2.29
N LEU A 127 1.19 12.76 -1.33
CA LEU A 127 1.93 11.62 -0.80
C LEU A 127 0.99 10.64 -0.08
N CYS A 128 0.06 11.12 0.74
CA CYS A 128 -0.95 10.29 1.39
C CYS A 128 -1.81 9.53 0.37
N PHE A 129 -2.28 10.20 -0.70
CA PHE A 129 -3.01 9.55 -1.79
C PHE A 129 -2.19 8.50 -2.53
N ALA A 130 -0.91 8.77 -2.79
CA ALA A 130 -0.02 7.82 -3.44
C ALA A 130 0.13 6.54 -2.60
N PHE A 131 0.38 6.66 -1.28
CA PHE A 131 0.41 5.51 -0.37
C PHE A 131 -0.94 4.79 -0.29
N PHE A 132 -2.04 5.54 -0.22
CA PHE A 132 -3.39 4.97 -0.20
C PHE A 132 -3.66 4.09 -1.42
N SER A 133 -3.32 4.56 -2.62
CA SER A 133 -3.50 3.82 -3.87
C SER A 133 -2.77 2.47 -3.90
N LEU A 134 -1.61 2.38 -3.25
CA LEU A 134 -0.83 1.14 -3.21
C LEU A 134 -1.57 0.03 -2.46
N ASN A 135 -2.41 0.37 -1.46
CA ASN A 135 -3.17 -0.64 -0.72
C ASN A 135 -4.10 -1.43 -1.63
N PHE A 136 -4.83 -0.76 -2.54
CA PHE A 136 -5.69 -1.45 -3.52
C PHE A 136 -4.88 -2.37 -4.42
N LEU A 137 -3.74 -1.89 -4.90
CA LEU A 137 -2.89 -2.64 -5.81
C LEU A 137 -2.29 -3.89 -5.13
N PHE A 138 -1.91 -3.80 -3.85
CA PHE A 138 -1.42 -4.96 -3.10
C PHE A 138 -2.52 -5.99 -2.79
N ILE A 139 -3.76 -5.55 -2.52
CA ILE A 139 -4.91 -6.46 -2.43
C ILE A 139 -5.03 -7.26 -3.73
N ILE A 140 -5.05 -6.58 -4.88
CA ILE A 140 -5.18 -7.22 -6.20
C ILE A 140 -4.04 -8.22 -6.44
N PHE A 141 -2.80 -7.84 -6.15
CA PHE A 141 -1.65 -8.74 -6.34
C PHE A 141 -1.73 -10.00 -5.48
N ILE A 142 -2.16 -9.86 -4.21
CA ILE A 142 -2.28 -11.00 -3.30
C ILE A 142 -3.44 -11.90 -3.74
N PHE A 143 -4.61 -11.34 -4.06
CA PHE A 143 -5.75 -12.12 -4.52
C PHE A 143 -5.46 -12.87 -5.82
N MET A 144 -4.93 -12.18 -6.84
CA MET A 144 -4.59 -12.81 -8.12
C MET A 144 -3.54 -13.92 -7.95
N PHE A 145 -2.57 -13.72 -7.04
CA PHE A 145 -1.59 -14.78 -6.74
C PHE A 145 -2.26 -16.02 -6.14
N ILE A 146 -3.18 -15.84 -5.19
CA ILE A 146 -3.88 -16.96 -4.54
C ILE A 146 -4.80 -17.67 -5.54
N ILE A 147 -5.62 -16.93 -6.28
CA ILE A 147 -6.60 -17.49 -7.24
C ILE A 147 -5.89 -18.31 -8.32
N ASN A 148 -4.85 -17.76 -8.93
CA ASN A 148 -4.11 -18.44 -10.00
C ASN A 148 -3.37 -19.71 -9.53
N ARG A 149 -3.36 -20.01 -8.23
CA ARG A 149 -2.71 -21.20 -7.66
C ARG A 149 -3.67 -22.14 -6.94
N GLN A 150 -4.92 -21.74 -6.76
CA GLN A 150 -6.00 -22.61 -6.27
C GLN A 150 -6.74 -23.32 -7.42
N VAL A 151 -6.69 -22.75 -8.62
CA VAL A 151 -7.42 -23.25 -9.81
C VAL A 151 -6.54 -24.13 -10.71
N ASP A 152 -5.22 -24.03 -10.59
CA ASP A 152 -4.21 -24.85 -11.29
C ASP A 152 -3.71 -26.00 -10.39
#